data_AF-A0A3B6VUY3-F1
#
_entry.id   AF-A0A3B6VUY3-F1
#
_cell.length_a   1.000
_cell.length_b   1.000
_cell.length_c   1.000
_cell.angle_alpha   90.00
_cell.angle_beta   90.00
_cell.angle_gamma   90.00
#
_symmetry.space_group_name_H-M   'P 1'
#
loop_
_entity.id
_entity.type
_entity.pdbx_description
1 polymer ?
#
loop_
_entity_poly.entity_id
_entity_poly.type
_entity_poly.pdbx_seq_one_letter_code
_entity_poly.pdbx_strand_id
1 'polypeptide(L)'
;MIFALIRDLEILLSDIIFSGINNIDYSTIEKIEVMAKQFEKTSMNNIKDLLIEFIDSLKKYKTDEDKKRNIKEVSDNISKLEFYIRNALSYEK
;
A
#
# COMPACT_ATOMS: atom_id res chain seq x y z
N MET A 1 3.92 -6.34 -17.89
CA MET A 1 3.42 -7.11 -16.73
C MET A 1 3.74 -6.42 -15.41
N ILE A 2 5.01 -6.12 -15.13
CA ILE A 2 5.40 -5.40 -13.89
C ILE A 2 4.78 -4.00 -13.79
N PHE A 3 4.89 -3.18 -14.84
CA PHE A 3 4.29 -1.83 -14.82
C PHE A 3 2.77 -1.85 -14.67
N ALA A 4 2.07 -2.85 -15.23
CA ALA A 4 0.64 -3.01 -15.02
C ALA A 4 0.32 -3.25 -13.53
N LEU A 5 1.06 -4.14 -12.86
CA LEU A 5 0.91 -4.39 -11.43
C LEU A 5 1.20 -3.15 -10.57
N ILE A 6 2.17 -2.31 -10.97
CA ILE A 6 2.48 -1.04 -10.30
C ILE A 6 1.34 -0.02 -10.50
N ARG A 7 0.74 0.06 -11.70
CA ARG A 7 -0.42 0.92 -11.96
C ARG A 7 -1.66 0.45 -11.20
N ASP A 8 -1.89 -0.85 -11.12
CA ASP A 8 -2.98 -1.40 -10.30
C ASP A 8 -2.80 -0.98 -8.83
N LEU A 9 -1.55 -0.93 -8.34
CA LEU A 9 -1.26 -0.51 -6.98
C LEU A 9 -1.47 1.00 -6.80
N GLU A 10 -1.09 1.80 -7.80
CA GLU A 10 -1.33 3.25 -7.83
C GLU A 10 -2.82 3.58 -7.72
N ILE A 11 -3.66 2.86 -8.47
CA ILE A 11 -5.12 3.01 -8.43
C ILE A 11 -5.64 2.63 -7.04
N LEU A 12 -5.23 1.47 -6.51
CA LEU A 12 -5.67 1.02 -5.19
C LEU A 12 -5.30 2.02 -4.08
N LEU A 13 -4.08 2.57 -4.11
CA LEU A 13 -3.65 3.58 -3.14
C LEU A 13 -4.42 4.88 -3.30
N SER A 14 -4.70 5.31 -4.52
CA SER A 14 -5.52 6.50 -4.78
C SER A 14 -6.94 6.32 -4.23
N ASP A 15 -7.54 5.15 -4.41
CA ASP A 15 -8.86 4.82 -3.86
C ASP A 15 -8.85 4.84 -2.32
N ILE A 16 -7.78 4.32 -1.70
CA ILE A 16 -7.61 4.36 -0.24
C ILE A 16 -7.49 5.80 0.27
N ILE A 17 -6.67 6.63 -0.39
CA ILE A 17 -6.48 8.04 -0.01
C ILE A 17 -7.80 8.81 -0.15
N PHE A 18 -8.52 8.60 -1.26
CA PHE A 18 -9.77 9.29 -1.54
C PHE A 18 -10.91 8.87 -0.62
N SER A 19 -11.05 7.56 -0.36
CA SER A 19 -12.07 7.03 0.55
C SER A 19 -11.78 7.39 2.01
N GLY A 20 -10.51 7.60 2.36
CA GLY A 20 -10.08 7.90 3.72
C GLY A 20 -9.98 6.64 4.59
N ILE A 21 -8.99 6.63 5.48
CA ILE A 21 -8.58 5.44 6.25
C ILE A 21 -9.70 4.77 7.05
N ASN A 22 -10.69 5.53 7.52
CA ASN A 22 -11.82 5.03 8.29
C ASN A 22 -12.73 4.10 7.47
N ASN A 23 -12.72 4.24 6.14
CA ASN A 23 -13.57 3.48 5.23
C ASN A 23 -12.85 2.26 4.63
N ILE A 24 -11.57 2.06 4.93
CA ILE A 24 -10.84 0.87 4.52
C ILE A 24 -11.40 -0.33 5.29
N ASP A 25 -11.81 -1.37 4.59
CA ASP A 25 -12.29 -2.62 5.18
C ASP A 25 -11.21 -3.72 5.14
N TYR A 26 -11.50 -4.88 5.72
CA TYR A 26 -10.57 -6.01 5.67
C TYR A 26 -10.39 -6.56 4.24
N SER A 27 -11.39 -6.43 3.36
CA SER A 27 -11.27 -6.87 1.97
C SER A 27 -10.22 -6.07 1.20
N THR A 28 -10.09 -4.78 1.50
CA THR A 28 -9.03 -3.92 0.94
C THR A 28 -7.65 -4.36 1.42
N ILE A 29 -7.52 -4.73 2.70
CA ILE A 29 -6.26 -5.27 3.24
C ILE A 29 -5.89 -6.59 2.55
N GLU A 30 -6.85 -7.50 2.34
CA GLU A 30 -6.63 -8.74 1.61
C GLU A 30 -6.17 -8.50 0.15
N LYS A 31 -6.72 -7.48 -0.52
CA LYS A 31 -6.25 -7.09 -1.87
C LYS A 31 -4.78 -6.67 -1.83
N ILE A 32 -4.36 -5.87 -0.85
CA ILE A 32 -2.96 -5.44 -0.70
C ILE A 32 -2.06 -6.67 -0.45
N GLU A 33 -2.50 -7.63 0.37
CA GLU A 33 -1.77 -8.89 0.62
C GLU A 33 -1.60 -9.72 -0.65
N VAL A 34 -2.63 -9.78 -1.51
CA VAL A 34 -2.55 -10.44 -2.81
C VAL A 34 -1.53 -9.74 -3.71
N MET A 35 -1.52 -8.41 -3.75
CA MET A 35 -0.54 -7.65 -4.53
C MET A 35 0.89 -7.88 -4.03
N ALA A 36 1.10 -7.91 -2.70
CA ALA A 36 2.42 -8.20 -2.13
C ALA A 36 2.96 -9.55 -2.60
N LYS A 37 2.12 -10.60 -2.64
CA LYS A 37 2.47 -11.91 -3.18
C LYS A 37 2.75 -11.88 -4.69
N GLN A 38 2.06 -11.02 -5.44
CA GLN A 38 2.34 -10.84 -6.87
C GLN A 38 3.70 -10.16 -7.09
N PHE A 39 4.04 -9.16 -6.29
CA PHE A 39 5.36 -8.49 -6.34
C PHE A 39 6.51 -9.40 -5.89
N GLU A 40 6.28 -10.28 -4.92
CA GLU A 40 7.24 -11.32 -4.55
C GLU A 40 7.55 -12.24 -5.74
N LYS A 41 6.52 -12.70 -6.47
CA LYS A 41 6.68 -13.53 -7.67
C LYS A 41 7.45 -12.84 -8.79
N THR A 42 7.44 -11.51 -8.85
CA THR A 42 8.21 -10.72 -9.82
C THR A 42 9.58 -10.28 -9.29
N SER A 43 10.02 -10.81 -8.14
CA SER A 43 11.28 -10.45 -7.46
C SER A 43 11.39 -8.98 -7.06
N MET A 44 10.26 -8.28 -6.90
CA MET A 44 10.22 -6.89 -6.45
C MET A 44 10.08 -6.82 -4.93
N ASN A 45 11.12 -7.27 -4.22
CA ASN A 45 11.06 -7.41 -2.77
C ASN A 45 10.86 -6.08 -2.04
N ASN A 46 11.46 -4.98 -2.54
CA ASN A 46 11.34 -3.67 -1.90
C ASN A 46 9.89 -3.19 -1.80
N ILE A 47 9.11 -3.26 -2.90
CA ILE A 47 7.71 -2.85 -2.86
C ILE A 47 6.86 -3.84 -2.05
N LYS A 48 7.18 -5.13 -2.10
CA LYS A 48 6.53 -6.15 -1.26
C LYS A 48 6.74 -5.85 0.23
N ASP A 49 7.94 -5.48 0.66
CA ASP A 49 8.22 -5.14 2.05
C ASP A 49 7.50 -3.84 2.47
N LEU A 50 7.47 -2.83 1.60
CA LEU A 50 6.66 -1.63 1.82
C LEU A 50 5.16 -1.93 1.96
N LEU A 51 4.62 -2.88 1.18
CA LEU A 51 3.24 -3.30 1.29
C LEU A 51 2.97 -4.03 2.61
N ILE A 52 3.90 -4.85 3.10
CA ILE A 52 3.80 -5.49 4.41
C ILE A 52 3.76 -4.44 5.53
N GLU A 53 4.68 -3.46 5.51
CA GLU A 53 4.66 -2.35 6.48
C GLU A 53 3.33 -1.60 6.46
N PHE A 54 2.80 -1.35 5.26
CA PHE A 54 1.51 -0.69 5.08
C PHE A 54 0.36 -1.54 5.63
N ILE A 55 0.30 -2.85 5.32
CA ILE A 55 -0.70 -3.78 5.85
C ILE A 55 -0.69 -3.80 7.38
N ASP A 56 0.49 -3.88 7.99
CA ASP A 56 0.64 -3.92 9.44
C ASP A 56 0.15 -2.62 10.08
N SER A 57 0.47 -1.47 9.48
CA SER A 57 -0.03 -0.18 9.94
C SER A 57 -1.56 -0.05 9.82
N LEU A 58 -2.17 -0.59 8.76
CA LEU A 58 -3.63 -0.62 8.59
C LEU A 58 -4.31 -1.52 9.63
N LYS A 59 -3.76 -2.71 9.88
CA LYS A 59 -4.26 -3.64 10.90
C LYS A 59 -4.19 -3.00 12.28
N LYS A 60 -3.04 -2.41 12.62
CA LYS A 60 -2.83 -1.68 13.87
C LYS A 60 -3.81 -0.51 14.02
N TYR A 61 -4.00 0.29 12.97
CA TYR A 61 -4.99 1.37 12.96
C TYR A 61 -6.40 0.86 13.26
N LYS A 62 -6.78 -0.34 12.79
CA LYS A 62 -8.10 -0.91 13.09
C LYS A 62 -8.23 -1.40 14.53
N THR A 63 -7.22 -2.08 15.06
CA THR A 63 -7.32 -2.78 16.36
C THR A 63 -6.96 -1.94 17.58
N ASP A 64 -6.13 -0.92 17.42
CA ASP A 64 -5.53 -0.16 18.53
C ASP A 64 -6.35 1.10 18.88
N GLU A 65 -6.29 1.51 20.15
CA GLU A 65 -6.98 2.68 20.70
C GLU A 65 -6.30 4.01 20.32
N ASP A 66 -4.97 4.02 20.13
CA ASP A 66 -4.23 5.24 19.74
C ASP A 66 -4.34 5.53 18.23
N LYS A 67 -5.53 5.95 17.79
CA LYS A 67 -5.82 6.27 16.38
C LYS A 67 -4.93 7.40 15.83
N LYS A 68 -4.49 8.36 16.67
CA LYS A 68 -3.69 9.53 16.22
C LYS A 68 -2.27 9.14 15.86
N ARG A 69 -1.63 8.27 16.64
CA ARG A 69 -0.31 7.76 16.27
C ARG A 69 -0.39 6.85 15.05
N ASN A 70 -1.41 6.01 15.01
CA ASN A 70 -1.57 5.02 13.95
C ASN A 70 -1.94 5.63 12.60
N ILE A 71 -2.72 6.72 12.57
CA ILE A 71 -2.99 7.42 11.30
C ILE A 71 -1.74 8.05 10.71
N LYS A 72 -0.81 8.54 11.56
CA LYS A 72 0.47 9.06 11.10
C LYS A 72 1.31 7.95 10.47
N GLU A 73 1.41 6.80 11.14
CA GLU A 73 2.15 5.64 10.64
C GLU A 73 1.61 5.16 9.28
N VAL A 74 0.28 5.11 9.13
CA VAL A 74 -0.36 4.77 7.86
C VAL A 74 -0.07 5.83 6.79
N SER A 75 -0.14 7.11 7.13
CA SER A 75 0.20 8.20 6.20
C SER A 75 1.66 8.14 5.74
N ASP A 76 2.61 7.87 6.65
CA ASP A 76 4.02 7.73 6.34
C ASP A 76 4.24 6.56 5.36
N ASN A 77 3.55 5.44 5.56
CA ASN A 77 3.62 4.28 4.67
C ASN A 77 2.99 4.54 3.28
N ILE A 78 1.88 5.27 3.22
CA ILE A 78 1.31 5.74 1.94
C ILE A 78 2.34 6.58 1.18
N SER A 79 2.97 7.56 1.83
CA SER A 79 3.95 8.42 1.17
C SER A 79 5.17 7.65 0.65
N LYS A 80 5.66 6.65 1.39
CA LYS A 80 6.74 5.76 0.91
C LYS A 80 6.32 5.00 -0.36
N LEU A 81 5.10 4.44 -0.35
CA LEU A 81 4.56 3.69 -1.49
C LEU A 81 4.35 4.58 -2.71
N GLU A 82 3.75 5.77 -2.54
CA GLU A 82 3.58 6.75 -3.62
C GLU A 82 4.93 7.16 -4.23
N PHE A 83 5.93 7.42 -3.38
CA PHE A 83 7.27 7.75 -3.84
C PHE A 83 7.85 6.60 -4.66
N TYR A 84 7.78 5.36 -4.17
CA TYR A 84 8.27 4.19 -4.89
C TYR A 84 7.58 4.03 -6.25
N ILE A 85 6.25 4.11 -6.28
CA ILE A 85 5.43 3.96 -7.49
C ILE A 85 5.80 5.00 -8.53
N ARG A 86 5.83 6.28 -8.15
CA ARG A 86 6.21 7.37 -9.07
C ARG A 86 7.59 7.19 -9.65
N ASN A 87 8.56 6.80 -8.82
CA ASN A 87 9.91 6.50 -9.29
C ASN A 87 9.90 5.32 -10.26
N ALA A 88 9.20 4.23 -9.94
CA ALA A 88 9.15 3.06 -10.80
C ALA A 88 8.48 3.37 -12.15
N LEU A 89 7.34 4.05 -12.16
CA LEU A 89 6.61 4.43 -13.37
C LEU A 89 7.37 5.45 -14.23
N SER A 90 8.29 6.24 -13.66
CA SER A 90 9.14 7.13 -14.45
C SER A 90 10.06 6.39 -15.46
N TYR A 91 10.27 5.09 -15.27
CA TYR A 91 11.01 4.22 -16.19
C TYR A 91 10.12 3.54 -17.24
N GLU A 92 8.79 3.70 -17.16
CA GLU A 92 7.83 3.23 -18.16
C GLU A 92 7.86 4.18 -19.36
N LYS A 93 8.80 3.95 -20.29
CA LYS A 93 8.91 4.69 -21.55
C LYS A 93 7.86 4.26 -22.57
#